data_AF-A0A6G0WYX7-F1
#
_entry.id   AF-A0A6G0WYX7-F1
#
_cell.length_a   1.000
_cell.length_b   1.000
_cell.length_c   1.000
_cell.angle_alpha   90.00
_cell.angle_beta   90.00
_cell.angle_gamma   90.00
#
_symmetry.space_group_name_H-M   'P 1'
#
loop_
_entity.id
_entity.type
_entity.pdbx_description
1 polymer ?
#
loop_
_entity_poly.entity_id
_entity_poly.type
_entity_poly.pdbx_seq_one_letter_code
_entity_poly.pdbx_strand_id
1 'polypeptide(L)'
;MTVPTAWSQCKEAIMQVAHTSTTTCQACETKIASGQLRLGVMYLHADGFMLVEWIHLACQPWRVTTFESISFVERGCWNRDQVHRIQQWLAKAQTMLDVSSTKDILELEAMSAAPIESN
;
A
#
# COMPACT_ATOMS: atom_id res chain seq x y z
N MET A 1 -12.95 32.92 0.50
CA MET A 1 -13.89 31.82 0.20
C MET A 1 -13.05 30.68 -0.35
N THR A 2 -12.78 29.65 0.44
CA THR A 2 -12.07 28.44 -0.04
C THR A 2 -13.09 27.58 -0.78
N VAL A 3 -12.87 27.39 -2.08
CA VAL A 3 -13.68 26.48 -2.89
C VAL A 3 -13.49 25.07 -2.31
N PRO A 4 -14.55 24.34 -1.93
CA PRO A 4 -14.40 22.96 -1.50
C PRO A 4 -13.76 22.17 -2.65
N THR A 5 -12.70 21.43 -2.37
CA THR A 5 -12.14 20.50 -3.35
C THR A 5 -13.18 19.43 -3.61
N ALA A 6 -13.47 19.15 -4.89
CA ALA A 6 -14.45 18.13 -5.24
C ALA A 6 -13.99 16.71 -4.86
N TRP A 7 -12.70 16.53 -4.57
CA TRP A 7 -12.11 15.31 -4.06
C TRP A 7 -11.90 15.39 -2.55
N SER A 8 -12.26 14.31 -1.87
CA SER A 8 -11.98 14.09 -0.45
C SER A 8 -11.19 12.79 -0.29
N GLN A 9 -10.11 12.83 0.47
CA GLN A 9 -9.34 11.63 0.75
C GLN A 9 -10.11 10.73 1.75
N CYS A 10 -10.14 9.43 1.48
CA CYS A 10 -10.64 8.44 2.43
C CYS A 10 -9.67 8.28 3.60
N LYS A 11 -10.22 7.96 4.78
CA LYS A 11 -9.41 7.69 5.97
C LYS A 11 -8.88 6.27 6.00
N GLU A 12 -9.44 5.39 5.18
CA GLU A 12 -9.00 4.03 4.95
C GLU A 12 -8.02 4.00 3.76
N ALA A 13 -6.95 3.24 3.91
CA ALA A 13 -6.07 2.86 2.81
C ALA A 13 -6.13 1.37 2.55
N ILE A 14 -5.70 0.99 1.35
CA ILE A 14 -5.52 -0.40 0.97
C ILE A 14 -4.05 -0.69 0.75
N MET A 15 -3.58 -1.87 1.13
CA MET A 15 -2.26 -2.36 0.79
C MET A 15 -2.42 -3.56 -0.14
N GLN A 16 -1.61 -3.61 -1.19
CA GLN A 16 -1.70 -4.64 -2.22
C GLN A 16 -0.31 -5.00 -2.72
N VAL A 17 -0.12 -6.24 -3.16
CA VAL A 17 1.02 -6.58 -4.01
C VAL A 17 0.67 -6.19 -5.46
N ALA A 18 1.58 -5.49 -6.14
CA ALA A 18 1.41 -5.14 -7.54
C ALA A 18 1.43 -6.39 -8.43
N HIS A 19 0.36 -6.63 -9.18
CA HIS A 19 0.27 -7.78 -10.10
C HIS A 19 0.90 -7.53 -11.48
N THR A 20 1.16 -6.26 -11.79
CA THR A 20 1.73 -5.82 -13.07
C THR A 20 2.66 -4.65 -12.81
N SER A 21 3.56 -4.37 -13.75
CA SER A 21 4.51 -3.26 -13.72
C SER A 21 4.04 -2.02 -14.51
N THR A 22 2.72 -1.83 -14.61
CA THR A 22 2.10 -0.73 -15.39
C THR A 22 1.81 0.51 -14.55
N THR A 23 1.81 0.38 -13.22
CA THR A 23 1.44 1.46 -12.31
C THR A 23 2.66 2.29 -11.92
N THR A 24 2.53 3.62 -11.98
CA THR A 24 3.55 4.57 -11.53
C THR A 24 3.26 5.03 -10.10
N CYS A 25 4.29 5.01 -9.25
CA CYS A 25 4.23 5.54 -7.90
C CYS A 25 4.01 7.05 -7.94
N GLN A 26 3.00 7.53 -7.24
CA GLN A 26 2.67 8.97 -7.23
C GLN A 26 3.60 9.81 -6.34
N ALA A 27 4.44 9.19 -5.51
CA ALA A 27 5.38 9.92 -4.65
C ALA A 27 6.75 10.16 -5.31
N CYS A 28 7.24 9.21 -6.11
CA CYS A 28 8.57 9.28 -6.72
C CYS A 28 8.56 9.20 -8.25
N GLU A 29 7.37 9.09 -8.86
CA GLU A 29 7.15 9.05 -10.31
C GLU A 29 7.83 7.88 -11.04
N THR A 30 8.28 6.87 -10.30
CA THR A 30 8.88 5.64 -10.86
C THR A 30 7.87 4.49 -10.91
N LYS A 31 8.10 3.51 -11.79
CA LYS A 31 7.23 2.33 -11.90
C LYS A 31 7.29 1.48 -10.63
N ILE A 32 6.14 0.97 -10.23
CA ILE A 32 6.03 -0.07 -9.20
C ILE A 32 6.16 -1.43 -9.91
N ALA A 33 7.15 -2.22 -9.53
CA ALA A 33 7.39 -3.51 -10.18
C ALA A 33 6.34 -4.54 -9.76
N SER A 34 6.08 -5.51 -10.64
CA SER A 34 5.25 -6.67 -10.29
C SER A 34 5.88 -7.43 -9.12
N GLY A 35 5.07 -7.88 -8.17
CA GLY A 35 5.51 -8.53 -6.95
C GLY A 35 5.89 -7.58 -5.81
N GLN A 36 6.00 -6.27 -6.03
CA GLN A 36 6.26 -5.32 -4.94
C GLN A 36 4.99 -4.94 -4.18
N LEU A 37 5.11 -4.72 -2.87
CA LEU A 37 4.03 -4.14 -2.07
C LEU A 37 3.85 -2.65 -2.43
N ARG A 38 2.59 -2.22 -2.44
CA ARG A 38 2.17 -0.83 -2.67
C ARG A 38 1.00 -0.46 -1.78
N LEU A 39 0.97 0.79 -1.37
CA LEU A 39 -0.15 1.38 -0.65
C LEU A 39 -1.03 2.15 -1.64
N GLY A 40 -2.33 1.89 -1.60
CA GLY A 40 -3.37 2.61 -2.33
C GLY A 40 -4.03 3.64 -1.43
N VAL A 41 -3.84 4.92 -1.75
CA VAL A 41 -4.53 6.05 -1.13
C VAL A 41 -5.80 6.32 -1.93
N MET A 42 -6.95 6.29 -1.28
CA MET A 42 -8.24 6.42 -1.95
C MET A 42 -8.77 7.85 -1.82
N TYR A 43 -9.35 8.35 -2.91
CA TYR A 43 -10.04 9.63 -2.95
C TYR A 43 -11.42 9.44 -3.56
N LEU A 44 -12.42 10.05 -2.94
CA LEU A 44 -13.79 10.06 -3.39
C LEU A 44 -14.15 11.44 -3.95
N HIS A 45 -14.69 11.47 -5.16
CA HIS A 45 -15.26 12.66 -5.76
C HIS A 45 -16.67 12.89 -5.26
N ALA A 46 -17.11 14.14 -5.18
CA ALA A 46 -18.48 14.51 -4.84
C ALA A 46 -19.54 13.86 -5.75
N ASP A 47 -19.18 13.58 -7.00
CA ASP A 47 -20.06 12.89 -7.98
C ASP A 47 -20.02 11.35 -7.89
N GLY A 48 -19.32 10.78 -6.91
CA GLY A 48 -19.27 9.34 -6.67
C GLY A 48 -18.15 8.58 -7.39
N PHE A 49 -17.22 9.28 -8.06
CA PHE A 49 -16.02 8.64 -8.62
C PHE A 49 -15.01 8.31 -7.53
N MET A 50 -14.29 7.18 -7.69
CA MET A 50 -13.20 6.81 -6.80
C MET A 50 -11.88 6.77 -7.58
N LEU A 51 -10.85 7.40 -7.02
CA LEU A 51 -9.48 7.34 -7.50
C LEU A 51 -8.64 6.59 -6.47
N VAL A 52 -7.69 5.78 -6.94
CA VAL A 52 -6.68 5.15 -6.09
C VAL A 52 -5.29 5.56 -6.58
N GLU A 53 -4.55 6.26 -5.74
CA GLU A 53 -3.14 6.56 -5.97
C GLU A 53 -2.28 5.47 -5.35
N TRP A 54 -1.42 4.88 -6.16
CA TRP A 54 -0.50 3.83 -5.71
C TRP A 54 0.86 4.43 -5.36
N ILE A 55 1.39 4.05 -4.20
CA ILE A 55 2.66 4.55 -3.67
C ILE A 55 3.50 3.36 -3.19
N HIS A 56 4.81 3.35 -3.47
CA HIS A 56 5.72 2.36 -2.88
C HIS A 56 5.71 2.48 -1.35
N LEU A 57 5.79 1.37 -0.63
CA LEU A 57 5.97 1.43 0.83
C LEU A 57 7.25 2.19 1.21
N ALA A 58 8.33 2.01 0.45
CA ALA A 58 9.60 2.70 0.64
C ALA A 58 9.52 4.24 0.48
N CYS A 59 8.49 4.75 -0.21
CA CYS A 59 8.26 6.19 -0.34
C CYS A 59 7.57 6.82 0.89
N GLN A 60 7.30 6.02 1.93
CA GLN A 60 6.79 6.49 3.23
C GLN A 60 5.49 7.33 3.12
N PRO A 61 4.43 6.81 2.47
CA PRO A 61 3.17 7.55 2.24
C PRO A 61 2.52 8.10 3.52
N TRP A 62 2.73 7.46 4.68
CA TRP A 62 2.25 7.94 5.98
C TRP A 62 2.87 9.27 6.43
N ARG A 63 3.94 9.74 5.79
CA ARG A 63 4.53 11.05 6.08
C ARG A 63 3.80 12.22 5.42
N VAL A 64 3.06 11.95 4.35
CA VAL A 64 2.31 12.97 3.61
C VAL A 64 0.81 12.92 3.91
N THR A 65 0.32 11.81 4.45
CA THR A 65 -1.07 11.66 4.88
C THR A 65 -1.21 10.68 6.05
N THR A 66 -2.25 10.84 6.86
CA THR A 66 -2.64 9.88 7.91
C THR A 66 -3.81 9.00 7.47
N PHE A 67 -3.89 7.80 8.05
CA PHE A 67 -4.97 6.84 7.83
C PHE A 67 -5.51 6.37 9.19
N GLU A 68 -6.82 6.21 9.31
CA GLU A 68 -7.43 5.57 10.48
C GLU A 68 -7.26 4.05 10.42
N SER A 69 -7.25 3.47 9.22
CA SER A 69 -6.97 2.04 9.03
C SER A 69 -6.30 1.76 7.69
N ILE A 70 -5.53 0.67 7.65
CA ILE A 70 -4.95 0.12 6.43
C ILE A 70 -5.40 -1.34 6.34
N SER A 71 -6.13 -1.68 5.27
CA SER A 71 -6.57 -3.05 4.99
C SER A 71 -5.67 -3.69 3.93
N PHE A 72 -5.37 -4.98 4.07
CA PHE A 72 -4.67 -5.71 3.02
C PHE A 72 -5.68 -6.33 2.05
N VAL A 73 -5.56 -6.02 0.77
CA VAL A 73 -6.42 -6.55 -0.29
C VAL A 73 -5.67 -7.67 -1.00
N GLU A 74 -6.02 -8.91 -0.66
CA GLU A 74 -5.49 -10.09 -1.32
C GLU A 74 -6.26 -10.34 -2.62
N ARG A 75 -5.54 -10.37 -3.74
CA ARG A 75 -6.04 -10.96 -4.99
C ARG A 75 -5.02 -12.01 -5.46
N GLY A 76 -5.41 -13.29 -5.48
CA GLY A 76 -4.55 -14.39 -5.96
C GLY A 76 -4.29 -15.49 -4.92
N CYS A 77 -3.30 -16.36 -5.19
CA CYS A 77 -2.96 -17.55 -4.42
C CYS A 77 -1.78 -17.31 -3.46
N TRP A 78 -1.89 -16.35 -2.53
CA TRP A 78 -0.84 -16.21 -1.51
C TRP A 78 -1.00 -17.28 -0.44
N ASN A 79 0.13 -17.74 0.09
CA ASN A 79 0.20 -18.67 1.21
C ASN A 79 -0.14 -17.94 2.52
N ARG A 80 -0.87 -18.62 3.41
CA ARG A 80 -1.39 -18.09 4.69
C ARG A 80 -0.32 -17.37 5.51
N ASP A 81 0.91 -17.86 5.48
CA ASP A 81 2.04 -17.30 6.23
C ASP A 81 2.48 -15.92 5.71
N GLN A 82 2.34 -15.66 4.40
CA GLN A 82 2.68 -14.36 3.82
C GLN A 82 1.65 -13.30 4.18
N VAL A 83 0.37 -13.63 4.09
CA VAL A 83 -0.73 -12.74 4.51
C VAL A 83 -0.61 -12.41 6.00
N HIS A 84 -0.34 -13.42 6.84
CA HIS A 84 -0.19 -13.23 8.28
C HIS A 84 0.98 -12.30 8.63
N ARG A 85 2.11 -12.42 7.94
CA ARG A 85 3.28 -11.54 8.17
C ARG A 85 3.04 -10.11 7.73
N ILE A 86 2.36 -9.92 6.60
CA ILE A 86 1.93 -8.59 6.15
C ILE A 86 1.02 -7.93 7.21
N GLN A 87 0.07 -8.68 7.76
CA GLN A 87 -0.81 -8.21 8.82
C GLN A 87 -0.06 -7.90 10.12
N GLN A 88 0.90 -8.74 10.52
CA GLN A 88 1.76 -8.49 11.68
C GLN A 88 2.59 -7.23 11.51
N TRP A 89 3.15 -7.00 10.31
CA TRP A 89 3.89 -5.78 10.01
C TRP A 89 2.98 -4.55 10.06
N LEU A 90 1.77 -4.61 9.49
CA LEU A 90 0.80 -3.51 9.59
C LEU A 90 0.48 -3.16 11.05
N ALA A 91 0.23 -4.17 11.89
CA ALA A 91 -0.03 -3.96 13.32
C ALA A 91 1.18 -3.33 14.04
N LYS A 92 2.40 -3.72 13.67
CA LYS A 92 3.64 -3.12 14.21
C LYS A 92 3.82 -1.68 13.74
N ALA A 93 3.61 -1.40 12.45
CA ALA A 93 3.72 -0.07 11.87
C ALA A 93 2.68 0.93 12.41
N GLN A 94 1.50 0.44 12.81
CA GLN A 94 0.45 1.25 13.43
C GLN A 94 0.70 1.56 14.92
N THR A 95 1.50 0.73 15.60
CA THR A 95 1.76 0.85 17.05
C THR A 95 3.10 1.50 17.37
N MET A 96 4.10 1.34 16.49
CA MET A 96 5.35 2.09 16.55
C MET A 96 5.19 3.36 15.71
N LEU A 97 5.09 4.53 16.37
CA LEU A 97 5.29 5.85 15.75
C LEU A 97 6.72 6.04 15.21
N ASP A 98 7.45 4.96 14.96
CA ASP A 98 8.81 4.97 14.44
C ASP A 98 8.76 4.59 12.97
N VAL A 99 9.49 5.34 12.15
CA VAL A 99 9.50 5.18 10.70
C VAL A 99 9.90 3.74 10.38
N SER A 100 9.02 2.97 9.73
CA SER A 100 9.37 1.61 9.30
C SER A 100 10.71 1.66 8.57
N SER A 101 11.70 0.93 9.08
CA SER A 101 13.05 1.01 8.53
C SER A 101 13.04 0.46 7.11
N THR A 102 13.94 0.95 6.26
CA THR A 102 14.12 0.42 4.89
C THR A 102 14.33 -1.09 4.91
N LYS A 103 14.94 -1.64 5.98
CA LYS A 103 15.14 -3.07 6.17
C LYS A 103 13.83 -3.85 6.32
N ASP A 104 12.88 -3.35 7.12
CA ASP A 104 11.58 -4.00 7.31
C ASP A 104 10.78 -4.06 5.99
N ILE A 105 10.89 -3.00 5.17
CA ILE A 105 10.22 -2.92 3.86
C ILE A 105 10.85 -3.90 2.87
N LEU A 106 12.17 -3.96 2.82
CA LEU A 106 12.90 -4.89 1.95
C LEU A 106 12.65 -6.35 2.31
N GLU A 107 12.50 -6.68 3.60
CA GLU A 107 12.16 -8.05 4.03
C GLU A 107 10.75 -8.45 3.55
N LEU A 108 9.77 -7.55 3.58
CA LEU A 108 8.44 -7.84 3.04
C LEU A 108 8.44 -8.00 1.52
N GLU A 109 9.17 -7.15 0.79
CA GLU A 109 9.28 -7.23 -0.67
C GLU A 109 10.06 -8.47 -1.13
N ALA A 110 11.07 -8.91 -0.38
CA ALA A 110 11.81 -10.13 -0.70
C ALA A 110 10.94 -11.39 -0.57
N MET A 111 9.96 -11.38 0.34
CA MET A 111 9.05 -12.50 0.56
C MET A 111 7.96 -12.58 -0.52
N SER A 112 7.49 -11.43 -1.01
CA SER A 112 6.52 -11.39 -2.11
C SER A 112 7.13 -11.82 -3.46
N ALA A 113 8.45 -11.89 -3.56
CA ALA A 113 9.18 -12.41 -4.72
C ALA A 113 9.44 -13.93 -4.67
N ALA A 114 9.12 -14.62 -3.56
CA ALA A 114 9.35 -16.06 -3.45
C ALA A 114 8.39 -16.85 -4.39
N PRO A 115 8.90 -17.85 -5.14
CA PRO A 115 8.04 -18.65 -6.01
C PRO A 115 6.96 -19.36 -5.19
N ILE A 116 5.73 -19.34 -5.69
CA ILE A 116 4.68 -20.24 -5.22
C ILE A 116 5.14 -21.64 -5.64
N GLU A 117 5.75 -22.40 -4.72
CA GLU A 117 5.97 -23.83 -4.94
C GLU A 117 4.59 -24.49 -5.07
N SER A 118 4.24 -24.83 -6.31
CA SER A 118 3.09 -25.65 -6.65
C SER A 118 3.35 -27.07 -6.14
N ASN A 119 2.67 -27.45 -5.08
CA ASN A 119 2.50 -28.84 -4.67
C ASN A 119 1.16 -29.38 -5.21
#